data_AF-A0AAD7ND12-F1
#
_entry.id   AF-A0AAD7ND12-F1
#
_cell.length_a   1.000
_cell.length_b   1.000
_cell.length_c   1.000
_cell.angle_alpha   90.00
_cell.angle_beta   90.00
_cell.angle_gamma   90.00
#
_symmetry.space_group_name_H-M   'P 1'
#
loop_
_entity.id
_entity.type
_entity.pdbx_description
1 polymer ?
#
loop_
_entity_poly.entity_id
_entity_poly.type
_entity_poly.pdbx_seq_one_letter_code
_entity_poly.pdbx_strand_id
1 'polypeptide(L)'
;MRPTVWDVSATTIKPCHTTTQDFFVVAKGMMERIEKRWLALNQSIFVVAMILNPYECLERFGDMAGLNAFNLNTEVVALYRRIRSRPRPTPRPEGENERAEKAVSVAFMHYLGGTGDFLSWKEHKASFQELHPDEPSLMWAQMKTCKGVSELANFAMLLLDLVVNQASNERSFSDLKIKKTVLRNRLGTKKLEKMSKVGASIRTENLAAGIPRYADAVEGGDDEDDARPSKAEEEDTDNDLDSDTGDDTASPAAAATKAKAPPKLFPRSLKLLFGGVVKKPVGRPRRGQFTWEVLMMELLAAEESDEDPDDGALSGSGDEFEP
;
A
#
# COMPACT_ATOMS: atom_id res chain seq x y z
N MET A 1 -61.74 14.24 19.40
CA MET A 1 -60.34 13.83 19.13
C MET A 1 -59.74 14.84 18.16
N ARG A 2 -58.80 15.68 18.62
CA ARG A 2 -58.11 16.67 17.77
C ARG A 2 -56.77 16.09 17.34
N PRO A 3 -56.35 16.22 16.07
CA PRO A 3 -55.04 15.79 15.64
C PRO A 3 -54.00 16.79 16.12
N THR A 4 -52.98 16.28 16.81
CA THR A 4 -51.76 17.00 17.17
C THR A 4 -50.94 17.22 15.90
N VAL A 5 -50.91 18.47 15.45
CA VAL A 5 -50.01 18.94 14.39
C VAL A 5 -48.63 19.08 15.03
N TRP A 6 -47.69 18.22 14.63
CA TRP A 6 -46.29 18.35 15.01
C TRP A 6 -45.66 19.45 14.16
N ASP A 7 -45.28 20.54 14.82
CA ASP A 7 -44.62 21.68 14.22
C ASP A 7 -43.15 21.31 13.97
N VAL A 8 -42.84 20.86 12.75
CA VAL A 8 -41.48 20.58 12.30
C VAL A 8 -40.80 21.93 12.06
N SER A 9 -40.31 22.50 13.15
CA SER A 9 -39.46 23.70 13.11
C SER A 9 -38.25 23.38 12.24
N ALA A 10 -38.17 24.00 11.07
CA ALA A 10 -37.08 23.83 10.12
C ALA A 10 -35.76 24.28 10.75
N THR A 11 -34.99 23.33 11.26
CA THR A 11 -33.62 23.56 11.73
C THR A 11 -32.82 24.05 10.53
N THR A 12 -32.55 25.35 10.49
CA THR A 12 -31.71 25.96 9.46
C THR A 12 -30.29 25.46 9.69
N ILE A 13 -29.91 24.41 8.96
CA ILE A 13 -28.53 23.89 8.94
C ILE A 13 -27.66 25.03 8.40
N LYS A 14 -26.86 25.62 9.29
CA LYS A 14 -25.88 26.65 8.91
C LYS A 14 -24.88 25.98 7.95
N PRO A 15 -24.70 26.49 6.72
CA PRO A 15 -23.68 25.96 5.83
C PRO A 15 -22.31 26.16 6.47
N CYS A 16 -21.64 25.05 6.82
CA CYS A 16 -20.24 25.06 7.20
C CYS A 16 -19.44 25.51 5.97
N HIS A 17 -19.03 26.78 5.96
CA HIS A 17 -18.12 27.33 4.97
C HIS A 17 -16.70 26.79 5.23
N THR A 18 -16.44 25.54 4.85
CA THR A 18 -15.07 25.11 4.62
C THR A 18 -14.51 25.94 3.48
N THR A 19 -13.49 26.75 3.78
CA THR A 19 -12.98 27.72 2.84
C THR A 19 -12.14 26.95 1.82
N THR A 20 -12.27 27.26 0.51
CA THR A 20 -11.48 26.62 -0.56
C THR A 20 -9.97 26.62 -0.29
N GLN A 21 -9.50 27.52 0.57
CA GLN A 21 -8.13 27.60 1.06
C GLN A 21 -7.69 26.36 1.87
N ASP A 22 -8.59 25.79 2.69
CA ASP A 22 -8.27 24.64 3.54
C ASP A 22 -8.00 23.39 2.69
N PHE A 23 -8.74 23.23 1.59
CA PHE A 23 -8.52 22.15 0.63
C PHE A 23 -7.11 22.16 0.03
N PHE A 24 -6.59 23.34 -0.35
CA PHE A 24 -5.24 23.43 -0.93
C PHE A 24 -4.14 23.10 0.07
N VAL A 25 -4.32 23.47 1.34
CA VAL A 25 -3.37 23.16 2.41
C VAL A 25 -3.34 21.66 2.66
N VAL A 26 -4.51 21.02 2.79
CA VAL A 26 -4.64 19.58 3.00
C VAL A 26 -4.05 18.80 1.81
N ALA A 27 -4.44 19.15 0.58
CA ALA A 27 -3.94 18.48 -0.63
C ALA A 27 -2.42 18.59 -0.77
N LYS A 28 -1.83 19.75 -0.44
CA LYS A 28 -0.37 19.94 -0.43
C LYS A 28 0.29 19.04 0.63
N GLY A 29 -0.23 19.03 1.85
CA GLY A 29 0.29 18.17 2.93
C GLY A 29 0.19 16.67 2.60
N MET A 30 -0.89 16.24 1.95
CA MET A 30 -1.04 14.87 1.45
C MET A 30 0.00 14.56 0.36
N MET A 31 0.19 15.47 -0.60
CA MET A 31 1.18 15.29 -1.67
C MET A 31 2.60 15.16 -1.12
N GLU A 32 2.98 16.00 -0.15
CA GLU A 32 4.29 15.94 0.50
C GLU A 32 4.50 14.61 1.24
N ARG A 33 3.47 14.11 1.94
CA ARG A 33 3.50 12.79 2.60
C ARG A 33 3.67 11.65 1.60
N ILE A 34 2.95 11.69 0.48
CA ILE A 34 3.04 10.68 -0.58
C ILE A 34 4.43 10.71 -1.23
N GLU A 35 4.98 11.89 -1.54
CA GLU A 35 6.34 12.03 -2.09
C GLU A 35 7.40 11.49 -1.11
N LYS A 36 7.26 11.76 0.19
CA LYS A 36 8.14 11.21 1.21
C LYS A 36 8.10 9.68 1.25
N ARG A 37 6.89 9.08 1.20
CA ARG A 37 6.72 7.62 1.14
C ARG A 37 7.30 7.06 -0.16
N TRP A 38 7.06 7.71 -1.30
CA TRP A 38 7.60 7.35 -2.60
C TRP A 38 9.12 7.28 -2.61
N LEU A 39 9.80 8.22 -1.94
CA LEU A 39 11.27 8.23 -1.83
C LEU A 39 11.83 7.05 -1.01
N ALA A 40 11.07 6.58 -0.02
CA ALA A 40 11.44 5.46 0.83
C ALA A 40 11.15 4.10 0.16
N LEU A 41 10.18 4.05 -0.75
CA LEU A 41 9.77 2.85 -1.44
C LEU A 41 10.79 2.40 -2.51
N ASN A 42 10.71 1.12 -2.85
CA ASN A 42 11.43 0.54 -3.97
C ASN A 42 10.74 0.91 -5.30
N GLN A 43 10.94 2.16 -5.72
CA GLN A 43 10.27 2.79 -6.86
C GLN A 43 10.30 1.93 -8.13
N SER A 44 11.40 1.22 -8.37
CA SER A 44 11.56 0.38 -9.56
C SER A 44 10.48 -0.69 -9.68
N ILE A 45 10.02 -1.27 -8.56
CA ILE A 45 8.96 -2.30 -8.57
C ILE A 45 7.66 -1.70 -9.08
N PHE A 46 7.28 -0.53 -8.55
CA PHE A 46 6.03 0.13 -8.92
C PHE A 46 6.06 0.64 -10.35
N VAL A 47 7.16 1.27 -10.78
CA VAL A 47 7.28 1.78 -12.15
C VAL A 47 7.25 0.62 -13.14
N VAL A 48 8.00 -0.46 -12.90
CA VAL A 48 7.97 -1.63 -13.78
C VAL A 48 6.61 -2.31 -13.77
N ALA A 49 5.93 -2.44 -12.62
CA ALA A 49 4.59 -3.01 -12.55
C ALA A 49 3.56 -2.18 -13.35
N MET A 50 3.62 -0.84 -13.27
CA MET A 50 2.75 0.03 -14.08
C MET A 50 3.06 -0.11 -15.59
N ILE A 51 4.33 -0.20 -15.96
CA ILE A 51 4.72 -0.40 -17.36
C ILE A 51 4.28 -1.77 -17.87
N LEU A 52 4.38 -2.81 -17.05
CA LEU A 52 3.92 -4.15 -17.40
C LEU A 52 2.40 -4.30 -17.27
N ASN A 53 1.67 -3.29 -16.80
CA ASN A 53 0.21 -3.30 -16.90
C ASN A 53 -0.18 -3.12 -18.37
N PRO A 54 -0.81 -4.13 -19.00
CA PRO A 54 -1.11 -4.11 -20.43
C PRO A 54 -2.12 -3.04 -20.83
N TYR A 55 -2.88 -2.49 -19.88
CA TYR A 55 -3.84 -1.40 -20.09
C TYR A 55 -3.19 -0.03 -20.07
N GLU A 56 -2.18 0.17 -19.23
CA GLU A 56 -1.59 1.49 -19.00
C GLU A 56 -0.25 1.68 -19.74
N CYS A 57 0.61 0.66 -19.72
CA CYS A 57 1.94 0.68 -20.34
C CYS A 57 2.67 2.01 -20.09
N LEU A 58 3.12 2.70 -21.14
CA LEU A 58 3.79 4.00 -21.04
C LEU A 58 2.84 5.20 -21.05
N GLU A 59 1.53 5.00 -21.21
CA GLU A 59 0.59 6.09 -21.48
C GLU A 59 0.37 7.05 -20.30
N ARG A 60 0.71 6.59 -19.09
CA ARG A 60 0.59 7.33 -17.82
C ARG A 60 1.76 8.25 -17.54
N PHE A 61 2.92 7.98 -18.13
CA PHE A 61 4.12 8.75 -17.84
C PHE A 61 4.14 10.04 -18.67
N GLY A 62 4.59 11.12 -18.04
CA GLY A 62 4.78 12.40 -18.72
C GLY A 62 6.06 12.42 -19.55
N ASP A 63 6.11 13.32 -20.53
CA ASP A 63 7.31 13.51 -21.37
C ASP A 63 8.55 13.88 -20.55
N MET A 64 8.34 14.52 -19.39
CA MET A 64 9.41 14.89 -18.46
C MET A 64 9.92 13.73 -17.60
N ALA A 65 9.31 12.54 -17.67
CA ALA A 65 9.73 11.40 -16.88
C ALA A 65 11.12 10.86 -17.30
N GLY A 66 11.60 11.22 -18.50
CA GLY A 66 12.92 10.80 -19.00
C GLY A 66 13.02 9.29 -19.22
N LEU A 67 11.89 8.60 -19.38
CA LEU A 67 11.85 7.16 -19.53
C LEU A 67 12.21 6.77 -20.97
N ASN A 68 13.39 6.18 -21.13
CA ASN A 68 13.84 5.58 -22.38
C ASN A 68 13.69 4.05 -22.30
N ALA A 69 13.27 3.40 -23.38
CA ALA A 69 13.19 1.95 -23.51
C ALA A 69 14.45 1.22 -23.01
N PHE A 70 15.65 1.76 -23.29
CA PHE A 70 16.91 1.17 -22.81
C PHE A 70 17.06 1.25 -21.28
N ASN A 71 16.77 2.41 -20.69
CA ASN A 71 16.83 2.60 -19.23
C ASN A 71 15.81 1.69 -18.52
N LEU A 72 14.61 1.60 -19.08
CA LEU A 72 13.56 0.72 -18.59
C LEU A 72 13.97 -0.75 -18.66
N ASN A 73 14.57 -1.17 -19.77
CA ASN A 73 15.07 -2.53 -19.93
C ASN A 73 16.18 -2.86 -18.91
N THR A 74 17.10 -1.93 -18.66
CA THR A 74 18.12 -2.08 -17.61
C THR A 74 17.47 -2.27 -16.23
N GLU A 75 16.45 -1.48 -15.90
CA GLU A 75 15.72 -1.58 -14.63
C GLU A 75 14.91 -2.87 -14.50
N VAL A 76 14.25 -3.31 -15.57
CA VAL A 76 13.51 -4.59 -15.62
C VAL A 76 14.47 -5.75 -15.37
N VAL A 77 15.61 -5.81 -16.06
CA VAL A 77 16.59 -6.88 -15.87
C VAL A 77 17.23 -6.84 -14.48
N ALA A 78 17.53 -5.65 -13.96
CA ALA A 78 18.06 -5.50 -12.60
C ALA A 78 17.05 -5.95 -11.53
N LEU A 79 15.78 -5.59 -11.69
CA LEU A 79 14.70 -6.03 -10.80
C LEU A 79 14.48 -7.54 -10.89
N TYR A 80 14.50 -8.09 -12.10
CA TYR A 80 14.39 -9.54 -12.35
C TYR A 80 15.51 -10.32 -11.68
N ARG A 81 16.77 -9.88 -11.86
CA ARG A 81 17.95 -10.42 -11.16
C ARG A 81 17.77 -10.43 -9.66
N ARG A 82 17.34 -9.32 -9.08
CA ARG A 82 17.12 -9.17 -7.63
C ARG A 82 16.04 -10.11 -7.10
N ILE A 83 14.98 -10.36 -7.88
CA ILE A 83 13.94 -11.32 -7.49
C ILE A 83 14.47 -12.76 -7.60
N ARG A 84 15.30 -13.05 -8.61
CA ARG A 84 15.89 -14.38 -8.83
C ARG A 84 17.10 -14.70 -7.97
N SER A 85 17.78 -13.72 -7.40
CA SER A 85 18.93 -13.92 -6.51
C SER A 85 18.54 -14.46 -5.14
N ARG A 86 17.25 -14.58 -4.84
CA ARG A 86 16.78 -15.21 -3.61
C ARG A 86 17.17 -16.69 -3.60
N PRO A 87 17.73 -17.23 -2.50
CA PRO A 87 18.10 -18.63 -2.41
C PRO A 87 16.93 -19.54 -2.76
N ARG A 88 17.14 -20.49 -3.66
CA ARG A 88 16.16 -21.51 -4.01
C ARG A 88 16.54 -22.84 -3.36
N PRO A 89 15.56 -23.68 -2.99
CA PRO A 89 15.84 -25.03 -2.47
C PRO A 89 16.63 -25.88 -3.48
N THR A 90 16.36 -25.70 -4.77
CA THR A 90 17.06 -26.38 -5.86
C THR A 90 17.98 -25.40 -6.60
N PRO A 91 19.29 -25.67 -6.68
CA PRO A 91 20.19 -24.88 -7.48
C PRO A 91 19.84 -25.03 -8.96
N ARG A 92 19.95 -23.93 -9.70
CA ARG A 92 19.74 -23.95 -11.15
C ARG A 92 21.01 -24.34 -11.89
N PRO A 93 20.89 -24.98 -13.06
CA PRO A 93 22.01 -25.15 -13.96
C PRO A 93 22.66 -23.81 -14.32
N GLU A 94 23.98 -23.85 -14.46
CA GLU A 94 24.81 -22.71 -14.82
C GLU A 94 24.36 -22.12 -16.17
N GLY A 95 24.29 -20.80 -16.27
CA GLY A 95 23.82 -20.09 -17.47
C GLY A 95 22.30 -20.02 -17.68
N GLU A 96 21.47 -20.72 -16.89
CA GLU A 96 20.00 -20.60 -17.01
C GLU A 96 19.54 -19.17 -16.69
N ASN A 97 20.13 -18.54 -15.67
CA ASN A 97 19.79 -17.18 -15.29
C ASN A 97 20.11 -16.17 -16.40
N GLU A 98 21.28 -16.27 -17.02
CA GLU A 98 21.67 -15.38 -18.12
C GLU A 98 20.77 -15.54 -19.35
N ARG A 99 20.42 -16.78 -19.70
CA ARG A 99 19.46 -17.07 -20.78
C ARG A 99 18.09 -16.48 -20.49
N ALA A 100 17.61 -16.64 -19.27
CA ALA A 100 16.31 -16.12 -18.87
C ALA A 100 16.29 -14.59 -18.79
N GLU A 101 17.37 -13.95 -18.31
CA GLU A 101 17.53 -12.50 -18.36
C GLU A 101 17.51 -11.96 -19.78
N LYS A 102 18.23 -12.61 -20.70
CA LYS A 102 18.22 -12.26 -22.12
C LYS A 102 16.82 -12.42 -22.71
N ALA A 103 16.11 -13.50 -22.38
CA ALA A 103 14.74 -13.73 -22.82
C ALA A 103 13.79 -12.63 -22.33
N VAL A 104 13.86 -12.27 -21.04
CA VAL A 104 13.07 -11.16 -20.47
C VAL A 104 13.39 -9.85 -21.17
N SER A 105 14.66 -9.55 -21.39
CA SER A 105 15.09 -8.31 -22.04
C SER A 105 14.55 -8.20 -23.47
N VAL A 106 14.71 -9.25 -24.27
CA VAL A 106 14.22 -9.28 -25.66
C VAL A 106 12.69 -9.17 -25.70
N ALA A 107 11.98 -9.97 -24.90
CA ALA A 107 10.52 -9.91 -24.83
C ALA A 107 10.02 -8.54 -24.38
N PHE A 108 10.71 -7.89 -23.43
CA PHE A 108 10.32 -6.58 -22.93
C PHE A 108 10.47 -5.49 -23.99
N MET A 109 11.53 -5.54 -24.80
CA MET A 109 11.69 -4.63 -25.93
C MET A 109 10.62 -4.84 -27.00
N HIS A 110 10.23 -6.09 -27.27
CA HIS A 110 9.11 -6.38 -28.17
C HIS A 110 7.78 -5.84 -27.62
N TYR A 111 7.55 -5.99 -26.32
CA TYR A 111 6.38 -5.47 -25.62
C TYR A 111 6.28 -3.94 -25.74
N LEU A 112 7.35 -3.21 -25.42
CA LEU A 112 7.38 -1.74 -25.55
C LEU A 112 7.20 -1.27 -26.99
N GLY A 113 7.76 -2.01 -27.95
CA GLY A 113 7.62 -1.69 -29.37
C GLY A 113 6.27 -2.10 -29.98
N GLY A 114 5.46 -2.91 -29.28
CA GLY A 114 4.27 -3.53 -29.86
C GLY A 114 4.61 -4.40 -31.07
N THR A 115 5.72 -5.14 -31.02
CA THR A 115 6.22 -6.00 -32.11
C THR A 115 6.22 -7.47 -31.69
N GLY A 116 6.42 -8.38 -32.65
CA GLY A 116 6.44 -9.83 -32.39
C GLY A 116 5.09 -10.32 -31.87
N ASP A 117 5.10 -11.11 -30.81
CA ASP A 117 3.91 -11.69 -30.18
C ASP A 117 2.94 -10.62 -29.61
N PHE A 118 3.38 -9.36 -29.49
CA PHE A 118 2.56 -8.25 -28.98
C PHE A 118 1.90 -7.40 -30.08
N LEU A 119 2.12 -7.71 -31.36
CA LEU A 119 1.54 -6.94 -32.45
C LEU A 119 0.00 -7.02 -32.44
N SER A 120 -0.53 -8.23 -32.34
CA SER A 120 -1.98 -8.48 -32.24
C SER A 120 -2.57 -7.89 -30.96
N TRP A 121 -1.82 -7.88 -29.85
CA TRP A 121 -2.29 -7.31 -28.59
C TRP A 121 -2.69 -5.84 -28.75
N LYS A 122 -1.93 -5.04 -29.50
CA LYS A 122 -2.22 -3.62 -29.68
C LYS A 122 -3.58 -3.38 -30.35
N GLU A 123 -3.97 -4.25 -31.27
CA GLU A 123 -5.25 -4.19 -31.99
C GLU A 123 -6.42 -4.63 -31.10
N HIS A 124 -6.21 -5.65 -30.27
CA HIS A 124 -7.25 -6.24 -29.43
C HIS A 124 -7.33 -5.66 -28.01
N LYS A 125 -6.41 -4.76 -27.64
CA LYS A 125 -6.31 -4.16 -26.29
C LYS A 125 -7.64 -3.58 -25.81
N ALA A 126 -8.32 -2.81 -26.67
CA ALA A 126 -9.57 -2.15 -26.31
C ALA A 126 -10.69 -3.15 -26.01
N SER A 127 -10.90 -4.14 -26.90
CA SER A 127 -11.90 -5.18 -26.72
C SER A 127 -11.59 -6.08 -25.52
N PHE A 128 -10.31 -6.39 -25.29
CA PHE A 128 -9.91 -7.18 -24.13
C PHE A 128 -10.18 -6.42 -22.83
N GLN A 129 -9.87 -5.12 -22.79
CA GLN A 129 -10.11 -4.29 -21.61
C GLN A 129 -11.61 -4.09 -21.33
N GLU A 130 -12.46 -4.08 -22.36
CA GLU A 130 -13.91 -4.04 -22.20
C GLU A 130 -14.44 -5.34 -21.56
N LEU A 131 -13.89 -6.49 -21.96
CA LEU A 131 -14.28 -7.80 -21.41
C LEU A 131 -13.70 -8.07 -20.02
N HIS A 132 -12.50 -7.55 -19.72
CA HIS A 132 -11.75 -7.84 -18.50
C HIS A 132 -11.18 -6.55 -17.85
N PRO A 133 -12.04 -5.61 -17.41
CA PRO A 133 -11.61 -4.28 -16.97
C PRO A 133 -10.63 -4.30 -15.79
N ASP A 134 -10.80 -5.25 -14.88
CA ASP A 134 -10.08 -5.29 -13.60
C ASP A 134 -9.00 -6.39 -13.53
N GLU A 135 -8.77 -7.13 -14.62
CA GLU A 135 -7.90 -8.32 -14.62
C GLU A 135 -6.73 -8.22 -15.63
N PRO A 136 -5.77 -7.31 -15.41
CA PRO A 136 -4.61 -7.15 -16.30
C PRO A 136 -3.70 -8.40 -16.34
N SER A 137 -3.75 -9.25 -15.32
CA SER A 137 -2.93 -10.47 -15.23
C SER A 137 -3.35 -11.55 -16.24
N LEU A 138 -4.61 -11.55 -16.72
CA LEU A 138 -5.11 -12.53 -17.67
C LEU A 138 -4.37 -12.49 -19.02
N MET A 139 -4.04 -11.30 -19.51
CA MET A 139 -3.27 -11.14 -20.75
C MET A 139 -1.89 -11.82 -20.62
N TRP A 140 -1.22 -11.63 -19.49
CA TRP A 140 0.06 -12.29 -19.23
C TRP A 140 -0.09 -13.81 -19.06
N ALA A 141 -1.17 -14.27 -18.44
CA ALA A 141 -1.45 -15.69 -18.30
C ALA A 141 -1.57 -16.38 -19.67
N GLN A 142 -2.22 -15.75 -20.65
CA GLN A 142 -2.31 -16.27 -22.03
C GLN A 142 -0.93 -16.32 -22.71
N MET A 143 -0.11 -15.29 -22.51
CA MET A 143 1.24 -15.18 -23.08
C MET A 143 2.25 -16.18 -22.51
N LYS A 144 1.94 -16.91 -21.43
CA LYS A 144 2.81 -17.96 -20.88
C LYS A 144 3.02 -19.13 -21.84
N THR A 145 2.08 -19.36 -22.75
CA THR A 145 2.18 -20.42 -23.77
C THR A 145 3.24 -20.10 -24.83
N CYS A 146 3.57 -18.82 -25.03
CA CYS A 146 4.57 -18.36 -25.98
C CYS A 146 5.98 -18.51 -25.39
N LYS A 147 6.80 -19.41 -25.95
CA LYS A 147 8.15 -19.70 -25.44
C LYS A 147 9.02 -18.44 -25.31
N GLY A 148 8.93 -17.51 -26.26
CA GLY A 148 9.72 -16.28 -26.27
C GLY A 148 9.33 -15.26 -25.20
N VAL A 149 8.07 -15.29 -24.74
CA VAL A 149 7.50 -14.30 -23.80
C VAL A 149 7.28 -14.90 -22.41
N SER A 150 7.28 -16.23 -22.28
CA SER A 150 6.92 -16.94 -21.04
C SER A 150 7.69 -16.45 -19.80
N GLU A 151 8.98 -16.15 -19.92
CA GLU A 151 9.79 -15.61 -18.82
C GLU A 151 9.36 -14.20 -18.39
N LEU A 152 9.07 -13.31 -19.35
CA LEU A 152 8.53 -11.98 -19.07
C LEU A 152 7.11 -12.07 -18.49
N ALA A 153 6.26 -12.94 -19.04
CA ALA A 153 4.89 -13.13 -18.57
C ALA A 153 4.85 -13.61 -17.11
N ASN A 154 5.66 -14.61 -16.75
CA ASN A 154 5.78 -15.06 -15.37
C ASN A 154 6.28 -13.95 -14.44
N PHE A 155 7.20 -13.12 -14.91
CA PHE A 155 7.71 -11.99 -14.15
C PHE A 155 6.67 -10.88 -13.97
N ALA A 156 5.94 -10.53 -15.03
CA ALA A 156 4.86 -9.55 -15.00
C ALA A 156 3.73 -9.98 -14.05
N MET A 157 3.28 -11.24 -14.14
CA MET A 157 2.31 -11.79 -13.21
C MET A 157 2.80 -11.68 -11.76
N LEU A 158 4.05 -12.09 -11.47
CA LEU A 158 4.61 -11.97 -10.13
C LEU A 158 4.61 -10.53 -9.62
N LEU A 159 4.87 -9.52 -10.47
CA LEU A 159 4.86 -8.12 -10.08
C LEU A 159 3.46 -7.55 -9.91
N LEU A 160 2.50 -7.96 -10.75
CA LEU A 160 1.10 -7.54 -10.64
C LEU A 160 0.41 -8.20 -9.44
N ASP A 161 0.78 -9.44 -9.12
CA ASP A 161 0.33 -10.19 -7.93
C ASP A 161 1.05 -9.73 -6.66
N LEU A 162 2.12 -8.93 -6.77
CA LEU A 162 2.76 -8.26 -5.64
C LEU A 162 1.88 -7.08 -5.22
N VAL A 163 0.65 -7.42 -4.85
CA VAL A 163 -0.45 -6.55 -4.48
C VAL A 163 0.08 -5.36 -3.68
N VAL A 164 -0.10 -4.16 -4.23
CA VAL A 164 0.26 -2.85 -3.67
C VAL A 164 -0.60 -2.50 -2.43
N ASN A 165 -1.28 -3.49 -1.84
CA ASN A 165 -2.01 -3.32 -0.59
C ASN A 165 -1.01 -3.40 0.59
N GLN A 166 0.01 -2.52 0.56
CA GLN A 166 0.88 -2.25 1.70
C GLN A 166 0.04 -1.97 2.94
N ALA A 167 -1.12 -1.32 2.80
CA ALA A 167 -2.07 -1.08 3.88
C ALA A 167 -2.53 -2.38 4.58
N SER A 168 -2.76 -3.48 3.84
CA SER A 168 -3.12 -4.77 4.44
C SER A 168 -1.96 -5.38 5.25
N ASN A 169 -0.74 -5.22 4.73
CA ASN A 169 0.46 -5.62 5.45
C ASN A 169 0.73 -4.69 6.66
N GLU A 170 0.50 -3.39 6.54
CA GLU A 170 0.66 -2.40 7.61
C GLU A 170 -0.28 -2.70 8.78
N ARG A 171 -1.55 -3.04 8.53
CA ARG A 171 -2.46 -3.51 9.59
C ARG A 171 -1.92 -4.75 10.28
N SER A 172 -1.47 -5.73 9.49
CA SER A 172 -0.84 -6.94 10.04
C SER A 172 0.42 -6.62 10.84
N PHE A 173 1.23 -5.65 10.40
CA PHE A 173 2.42 -5.21 11.11
C PHE A 173 2.10 -4.40 12.37
N SER A 174 1.03 -3.61 12.39
CA SER A 174 0.57 -2.89 13.58
C SER A 174 0.16 -3.87 14.68
N ASP A 175 -0.68 -4.85 14.34
CA ASP A 175 -1.06 -5.94 15.23
C ASP A 175 0.15 -6.70 15.79
N LEU A 176 1.11 -7.02 14.92
CA LEU A 176 2.33 -7.72 15.30
C LEU A 176 3.25 -6.84 16.13
N LYS A 177 3.28 -5.51 15.90
CA LYS A 177 4.07 -4.55 16.68
C LYS A 177 3.53 -4.50 18.10
N ILE A 178 2.23 -4.30 18.29
CA ILE A 178 1.58 -4.30 19.61
C ILE A 178 1.91 -5.59 20.38
N LYS A 179 1.76 -6.76 19.74
CA LYS A 179 2.06 -8.08 20.33
C LYS A 179 3.55 -8.36 20.54
N LYS A 180 4.45 -7.55 19.98
CA LYS A 180 5.90 -7.71 20.09
C LYS A 180 6.53 -6.72 21.08
N THR A 181 6.07 -5.47 21.10
CA THR A 181 6.73 -4.37 21.82
C THR A 181 6.12 -4.11 23.18
N VAL A 182 4.80 -4.29 23.36
CA VAL A 182 4.14 -4.05 24.65
C VAL A 182 4.51 -5.17 25.62
N LEU A 183 5.21 -4.82 26.71
CA LEU A 183 5.77 -5.77 27.69
C LEU A 183 4.73 -6.78 28.19
N ARG A 184 3.51 -6.30 28.52
CA ARG A 184 2.39 -7.13 29.00
C ARG A 184 1.88 -8.14 27.97
N ASN A 185 2.02 -7.84 26.68
CA ASN A 185 1.50 -8.63 25.56
C ASN A 185 2.59 -9.28 24.71
N ARG A 186 3.85 -9.24 25.16
CA ARG A 186 5.00 -9.68 24.36
C ARG A 186 4.97 -11.19 24.18
N LEU A 187 4.70 -11.62 22.95
CA LEU A 187 4.75 -13.03 22.57
C LEU A 187 6.14 -13.43 22.05
N GLY A 188 6.57 -14.64 22.38
CA GLY A 188 7.76 -15.24 21.76
C GLY A 188 7.58 -15.40 20.24
N THR A 189 8.66 -15.24 19.47
CA THR A 189 8.64 -15.24 17.99
C THR A 189 7.96 -16.46 17.38
N LYS A 190 8.18 -17.66 17.94
CA LYS A 190 7.52 -18.91 17.49
C LYS A 190 5.99 -18.86 17.66
N LYS A 191 5.49 -18.27 18.76
CA LYS A 191 4.04 -18.14 19.01
C LYS A 191 3.45 -17.03 18.14
N LEU A 192 4.16 -15.92 18.00
CA LEU A 192 3.77 -14.82 17.13
C LEU A 192 3.64 -15.28 15.67
N GLU A 193 4.59 -16.06 15.17
CA GLU A 193 4.55 -16.64 13.82
C GLU A 193 3.33 -17.56 13.63
N LYS A 194 3.06 -18.47 14.58
CA LYS A 194 1.87 -19.34 14.55
C LYS A 194 0.58 -18.54 14.55
N MET A 195 0.45 -17.55 15.45
CA MET A 195 -0.73 -16.68 15.50
C MET A 195 -0.91 -15.87 14.22
N SER A 196 0.18 -15.36 13.63
CA SER A 196 0.13 -14.65 12.36
C SER A 196 -0.36 -15.55 11.23
N LYS A 197 0.11 -16.80 11.16
CA LYS A 197 -0.31 -17.79 10.16
C LYS A 197 -1.79 -18.17 10.32
N VAL A 198 -2.22 -18.49 11.55
CA VAL A 198 -3.61 -18.83 11.85
C VAL A 198 -4.54 -17.65 11.55
N GLY A 199 -4.20 -16.44 12.00
CA GLY A 199 -5.00 -15.24 11.74
C GLY A 199 -5.10 -14.89 10.25
N ALA A 200 -4.03 -15.11 9.47
CA ALA A 200 -4.08 -14.95 8.02
C ALA A 200 -4.97 -15.99 7.33
N SER A 201 -4.92 -17.26 7.76
CA SER A 201 -5.80 -18.32 7.23
C SER A 201 -7.27 -17.99 7.49
N ILE A 202 -7.62 -17.66 8.74
CA ILE A 202 -8.99 -17.32 9.14
C ILE A 202 -9.52 -16.13 8.34
N ARG A 203 -8.72 -15.07 8.14
CA ARG A 203 -9.15 -13.93 7.32
C ARG A 203 -9.38 -14.31 5.86
N THR A 204 -8.55 -15.20 5.31
CA THR A 204 -8.69 -15.68 3.92
C THR A 204 -9.95 -16.52 3.77
N GLU A 205 -10.20 -17.42 4.73
CA GLU A 205 -11.41 -18.26 4.80
C GLU A 205 -12.67 -17.41 4.97
N ASN A 206 -12.67 -16.43 5.88
CA ASN A 206 -13.81 -15.52 6.08
C ASN A 206 -14.11 -14.70 4.82
N LEU A 207 -13.07 -14.18 4.14
CA LEU A 207 -13.24 -13.45 2.88
C LEU A 207 -13.83 -14.34 1.78
N ALA A 208 -13.36 -15.58 1.67
CA ALA A 208 -13.89 -16.56 0.73
C ALA A 208 -15.34 -16.98 1.06
N ALA A 209 -15.70 -17.03 2.34
CA ALA A 209 -17.05 -17.28 2.81
C ALA A 209 -17.98 -16.06 2.71
N GLY A 210 -17.46 -14.90 2.30
CA GLY A 210 -18.23 -13.65 2.23
C GLY A 210 -18.63 -13.10 3.60
N ILE A 211 -17.98 -13.54 4.68
CA ILE A 211 -18.23 -13.02 6.04
C ILE A 211 -17.59 -11.63 6.13
N PRO A 212 -18.38 -10.56 6.33
CA PRO A 212 -17.87 -9.20 6.48
C PRO A 212 -16.90 -9.11 7.66
N ARG A 213 -16.00 -8.13 7.65
CA ARG A 213 -15.15 -7.93 8.82
C ARG A 213 -16.01 -7.42 9.97
N TYR A 214 -15.62 -7.78 11.18
CA TYR A 214 -16.31 -7.34 12.39
C TYR A 214 -16.35 -5.80 12.50
N ALA A 215 -15.32 -5.09 12.01
CA ALA A 215 -15.29 -3.63 11.95
C ALA A 215 -16.40 -3.10 11.02
N ASP A 216 -16.51 -3.64 9.80
CA ASP A 216 -17.56 -3.29 8.83
C ASP A 216 -18.98 -3.60 9.35
N ALA A 217 -19.10 -4.49 10.35
CA ALA A 217 -20.37 -4.84 10.98
C ALA A 217 -20.72 -3.97 12.21
N VAL A 218 -19.75 -3.24 12.76
CA VAL A 218 -19.91 -2.40 13.97
C VAL A 218 -20.13 -0.92 13.60
N GLU A 219 -19.65 -0.45 12.46
CA GLU A 219 -19.88 0.94 11.97
C GLU A 219 -21.35 1.29 11.63
N GLY A 220 -22.30 0.36 11.82
CA GLY A 220 -23.74 0.61 11.66
C GLY A 220 -24.53 0.72 12.96
N GLY A 221 -23.85 0.78 14.11
CA GLY A 221 -24.45 0.70 15.45
C GLY A 221 -24.23 1.93 16.31
N ASP A 222 -24.24 3.13 15.72
CA ASP A 222 -24.42 4.36 16.50
C ASP A 222 -25.92 4.56 16.71
N ASP A 223 -26.40 4.22 17.90
CA ASP A 223 -27.32 5.06 18.68
C ASP A 223 -27.82 4.31 19.93
N GLU A 224 -27.70 5.00 21.07
CA GLU A 224 -28.39 4.77 22.34
C GLU A 224 -27.88 3.63 23.25
N ASP A 225 -26.92 3.93 24.14
CA ASP A 225 -27.11 3.84 25.60
C ASP A 225 -25.77 4.01 26.34
N ASP A 226 -25.33 5.27 26.46
CA ASP A 226 -24.16 5.63 27.25
C ASP A 226 -24.59 5.95 28.69
N ALA A 227 -24.68 4.91 29.51
CA ALA A 227 -24.86 5.01 30.96
C ALA A 227 -23.70 4.30 31.68
N ARG A 228 -22.55 4.98 31.77
CA ARG A 228 -21.49 4.60 32.74
C ARG A 228 -21.45 5.57 33.93
N PRO A 229 -21.36 5.04 35.16
CA PRO A 229 -21.35 5.83 36.37
C PRO A 229 -19.96 6.41 36.66
N SER A 230 -19.94 7.68 37.04
CA SER A 230 -18.77 8.45 37.47
C SER A 230 -18.14 7.86 38.73
N LYS A 231 -16.81 7.71 38.72
CA LYS A 231 -16.03 7.39 39.92
C LYS A 231 -15.10 8.54 40.25
N ALA A 232 -15.14 8.90 41.53
CA ALA A 232 -14.57 10.09 42.15
C ALA A 232 -13.04 10.07 42.23
N GLU A 233 -12.53 11.29 42.33
CA GLU A 233 -11.17 11.79 42.48
C GLU A 233 -10.42 11.17 43.67
N GLU A 234 -9.12 10.91 43.52
CA GLU A 234 -8.19 10.85 44.66
C GLU A 234 -6.74 11.22 44.27
N GLU A 235 -6.05 11.76 45.27
CA GLU A 235 -4.89 12.66 45.27
C GLU A 235 -3.53 12.08 44.84
N ASP A 236 -2.70 13.02 44.38
CA ASP A 236 -1.27 12.94 44.08
C ASP A 236 -0.40 12.47 45.26
N THR A 237 0.63 11.67 44.97
CA THR A 237 1.90 11.71 45.71
C THR A 237 3.09 11.45 44.79
N ASP A 238 3.97 12.45 44.73
CA ASP A 238 5.29 12.43 44.11
C ASP A 238 6.17 11.30 44.67
N ASN A 239 6.95 10.63 43.82
CA ASN A 239 8.25 10.12 44.23
C ASN A 239 9.21 9.92 43.04
N ASP A 240 10.20 10.80 43.01
CA ASP A 240 11.48 10.69 42.32
C ASP A 240 12.22 9.41 42.73
N LEU A 241 12.64 8.58 41.77
CA LEU A 241 13.83 7.72 41.97
C LEU A 241 14.60 7.50 40.66
N ASP A 242 15.79 8.11 40.67
CA ASP A 242 16.96 7.83 39.83
C ASP A 242 17.22 6.34 39.63
N SER A 243 17.53 5.95 38.39
CA SER A 243 18.24 4.71 38.10
C SER A 243 19.20 4.92 36.94
N ASP A 244 20.39 5.39 37.33
CA ASP A 244 21.67 5.27 36.65
C ASP A 244 21.91 3.84 36.12
N THR A 245 22.21 3.72 34.83
CA THR A 245 22.90 2.54 34.28
C THR A 245 23.61 2.92 32.99
N GLY A 246 24.86 3.38 33.16
CA GLY A 246 25.85 3.39 32.08
C GLY A 246 26.31 1.96 31.74
N ASP A 247 26.44 1.68 30.45
CA ASP A 247 27.45 0.75 29.94
C ASP A 247 27.82 1.11 28.50
N ASP A 248 28.90 1.89 28.38
CA ASP A 248 29.57 2.27 27.14
C ASP A 248 30.39 1.09 26.59
N THR A 249 29.79 0.29 25.70
CA THR A 249 30.54 -0.67 24.89
C THR A 249 30.87 -0.06 23.52
N ALA A 250 32.07 0.54 23.46
CA ALA A 250 32.70 1.05 22.26
C ALA A 250 32.88 -0.05 21.19
N SER A 251 32.09 0.01 20.13
CA SER A 251 32.25 -0.83 18.94
C SER A 251 33.26 -0.18 17.97
N PRO A 252 34.28 -0.92 17.47
CA PRO A 252 35.31 -0.35 16.63
C PRO A 252 34.74 0.03 15.25
N ALA A 253 34.79 1.34 14.96
CA ALA A 253 34.41 1.93 13.68
C ALA A 253 35.33 1.43 12.56
N ALA A 254 34.90 0.36 11.88
CA ALA A 254 35.46 -0.01 10.58
C ALA A 254 35.16 1.14 9.60
N ALA A 255 36.22 1.77 9.09
CA ALA A 255 36.18 2.81 8.08
C ALA A 255 35.63 2.25 6.75
N ALA A 256 34.31 2.07 6.68
CA ALA A 256 33.61 1.76 5.44
C ALA A 256 33.67 3.00 4.55
N THR A 257 34.56 2.98 3.56
CA THR A 257 34.54 3.93 2.45
C THR A 257 33.12 3.99 1.92
N LYS A 258 32.44 5.14 2.07
CA LYS A 258 31.07 5.37 1.58
C LYS A 258 31.07 5.20 0.06
N ALA A 259 30.89 3.96 -0.40
CA ALA A 259 30.73 3.65 -1.80
C ALA A 259 29.56 4.47 -2.31
N LYS A 260 29.83 5.37 -3.26
CA LYS A 260 28.83 6.27 -3.83
C LYS A 260 27.71 5.39 -4.40
N ALA A 261 26.52 5.46 -3.80
CA ALA A 261 25.39 4.67 -4.25
C ALA A 261 25.19 4.89 -5.76
N PRO A 262 24.93 3.82 -6.54
CA PRO A 262 24.71 3.96 -7.97
C PRO A 262 23.58 4.98 -8.22
N PRO A 263 23.71 5.81 -9.27
CA PRO A 263 22.68 6.79 -9.58
C PRO A 263 21.33 6.09 -9.75
N LYS A 264 20.30 6.60 -9.05
CA LYS A 264 18.92 6.12 -9.22
C LYS A 264 18.46 6.52 -10.64
N LEU A 265 18.01 5.55 -11.44
CA LEU A 265 17.58 5.79 -12.82
C LEU A 265 16.20 6.44 -12.92
N PHE A 266 15.34 6.29 -11.91
CA PHE A 266 14.01 6.91 -11.89
C PHE A 266 14.02 8.33 -11.32
N PRO A 267 13.20 9.24 -11.86
CA PRO A 267 13.02 10.56 -11.29
C PRO A 267 12.48 10.44 -9.87
N ARG A 268 13.02 11.26 -8.97
CA ARG A 268 12.73 11.18 -7.53
C ARG A 268 11.32 11.63 -7.16
N SER A 269 10.69 12.46 -7.99
CA SER A 269 9.38 13.07 -7.70
C SER A 269 8.29 12.51 -8.62
N LEU A 270 7.14 12.22 -8.03
CA LEU A 270 5.92 11.83 -8.73
C LEU A 270 5.47 12.91 -9.72
N LYS A 271 5.68 14.19 -9.40
CA LYS A 271 5.39 15.31 -10.31
C LYS A 271 6.20 15.24 -11.61
N LEU A 272 7.44 14.74 -11.59
CA LEU A 272 8.21 14.55 -12.83
C LEU A 272 7.79 13.30 -13.58
N LEU A 273 7.41 12.25 -12.84
CA LEU A 273 7.00 10.97 -13.41
C LEU A 273 5.65 11.08 -14.15
N PHE A 274 4.70 11.83 -13.59
CA PHE A 274 3.34 11.96 -14.10
C PHE A 274 2.99 13.36 -14.61
N GLY A 275 3.81 14.38 -14.32
CA GLY A 275 3.57 15.74 -14.77
C GLY A 275 3.91 15.93 -16.25
N GLY A 276 3.17 16.83 -16.90
CA GLY A 276 3.34 17.11 -18.32
C GLY A 276 2.45 16.30 -19.25
N VAL A 277 1.65 15.34 -18.73
CA VAL A 277 0.57 14.71 -19.52
C VAL A 277 -0.59 15.70 -19.69
N VAL A 278 -0.40 16.76 -20.46
CA VAL A 278 -1.50 17.62 -20.94
C VAL A 278 -2.11 16.93 -22.17
N LYS A 279 -2.61 15.70 -21.99
CA LYS A 279 -3.47 15.10 -23.01
C LYS A 279 -4.82 15.79 -22.89
N LYS A 280 -5.15 16.67 -23.86
CA LYS A 280 -6.55 17.08 -24.10
C LYS A 280 -7.42 15.81 -24.08
N PRO A 281 -8.49 15.74 -23.29
CA PRO A 281 -9.25 14.51 -23.16
C PRO A 281 -9.89 14.15 -24.49
N VAL A 282 -9.37 13.10 -25.14
CA VAL A 282 -10.05 12.44 -26.24
C VAL A 282 -11.09 11.51 -25.61
N GLY A 283 -12.33 11.99 -25.54
CA GLY A 283 -13.56 11.22 -25.44
C GLY A 283 -13.58 10.00 -24.50
N ARG A 284 -13.36 10.18 -23.19
CA ARG A 284 -13.76 9.14 -22.23
C ARG A 284 -15.28 9.24 -21.96
N PRO A 285 -16.00 8.10 -21.88
CA PRO A 285 -17.37 8.10 -21.37
C PRO A 285 -17.35 8.63 -19.93
N ARG A 286 -18.39 9.41 -19.59
CA ARG A 286 -18.57 10.03 -18.28
C ARG A 286 -18.40 8.98 -17.18
N ARG A 287 -17.27 9.00 -16.47
CA ARG A 287 -17.22 8.46 -15.10
C ARG A 287 -18.35 9.16 -14.35
N GLY A 288 -19.22 8.37 -13.73
CA GLY A 288 -20.30 8.88 -12.89
C GLY A 288 -19.73 9.95 -11.97
N GLN A 289 -20.44 11.07 -11.87
CA GLN A 289 -20.08 12.14 -10.96
C GLN A 289 -19.93 11.52 -9.58
N PHE A 290 -18.71 11.47 -9.05
CA PHE A 290 -18.52 11.28 -7.62
C PHE A 290 -19.30 12.40 -6.96
N THR A 291 -20.37 12.07 -6.26
CA THR A 291 -21.10 13.06 -5.48
C THR A 291 -20.14 13.55 -4.40
N TRP A 292 -20.18 14.85 -4.13
CA TRP A 292 -19.38 15.50 -3.10
C TRP A 292 -19.47 14.77 -1.75
N GLU A 293 -20.62 14.17 -1.44
CA GLU A 293 -20.83 13.31 -0.27
C GLU A 293 -19.90 12.09 -0.21
N VAL A 294 -19.66 11.38 -1.31
CA VAL A 294 -18.79 10.19 -1.29
C VAL A 294 -17.33 10.58 -1.04
N LEU A 295 -16.90 11.69 -1.62
CA LEU A 295 -15.57 12.24 -1.36
C LEU A 295 -15.44 12.71 0.10
N MET A 296 -16.51 13.28 0.66
CA MET A 296 -16.51 13.74 2.05
C MET A 296 -16.52 12.58 3.04
N MET A 297 -17.28 11.52 2.75
CA MET A 297 -17.28 10.27 3.52
C MET A 297 -15.89 9.59 3.50
N GLU A 298 -15.22 9.59 2.34
CA GLU A 298 -13.86 9.02 2.23
C GLU A 298 -12.81 9.87 2.98
N LEU A 299 -12.98 11.19 3.03
CA LEU A 299 -12.12 12.08 3.81
C LEU A 299 -12.34 11.96 5.32
N LEU A 300 -13.60 11.88 5.77
CA LEU A 300 -13.94 11.67 7.18
C LEU A 300 -13.41 10.32 7.70
N ALA A 301 -13.57 9.26 6.91
CA ALA A 301 -13.03 7.93 7.25
C ALA A 301 -11.49 7.91 7.33
N ALA A 302 -10.80 8.81 6.62
CA ALA A 302 -9.34 8.93 6.70
C ALA A 302 -8.89 9.73 7.94
N GLU A 303 -9.68 10.73 8.37
CA GLU A 303 -9.39 11.57 9.54
C GLU A 303 -9.61 10.80 10.85
N GLU A 304 -10.64 9.96 10.92
CA GLU A 304 -10.94 9.11 12.09
C GLU A 304 -9.91 7.98 12.30
N SER A 305 -9.16 7.61 11.25
CA SER A 305 -8.13 6.57 11.34
C SER A 305 -6.79 7.01 11.93
N ASP A 306 -6.59 8.33 12.10
CA ASP A 306 -5.36 8.95 12.62
C ASP A 306 -5.55 9.51 14.06
N GLU A 307 -6.64 9.17 14.76
CA GLU A 307 -6.73 9.40 16.21
C GLU A 307 -5.66 8.54 16.91
N ASP A 308 -4.62 9.22 17.40
CA ASP A 308 -3.57 8.60 18.21
C ASP A 308 -4.28 7.86 19.37
N PRO A 309 -4.03 6.55 19.56
CA PRO A 309 -4.64 5.83 20.66
C PRO A 309 -4.27 6.55 21.94
N ASP A 310 -5.27 7.13 22.59
CA ASP A 310 -5.17 7.73 23.92
C ASP A 310 -4.40 6.75 24.79
N ASP A 311 -3.17 7.15 25.15
CA ASP A 311 -2.18 6.33 25.85
C ASP A 311 -2.63 6.27 27.31
N GLY A 312 -3.74 5.57 27.51
CA GLY A 312 -4.41 5.38 28.78
C GLY A 312 -3.41 4.81 29.77
N ALA A 313 -3.00 5.67 30.70
CA ALA A 313 -2.11 5.35 31.80
C ALA A 313 -2.66 4.13 32.56
N LEU A 314 -2.04 2.97 32.30
CA LEU A 314 -2.34 1.72 33.01
C LEU A 314 -1.58 1.70 34.33
N SER A 315 -2.16 2.30 35.37
CA SER A 315 -1.78 2.08 36.76
C SER A 315 -2.08 0.64 37.17
N GLY A 316 -1.07 -0.01 37.77
CA GLY A 316 -1.04 -1.44 38.03
C GLY A 316 -1.90 -1.90 39.20
N SER A 317 -2.29 -3.17 39.15
CA SER A 317 -2.59 -3.98 40.33
C SER A 317 -1.45 -4.98 40.49
N GLY A 318 -0.56 -4.71 41.45
CA GLY A 318 0.32 -5.72 42.01
C GLY A 318 -0.50 -6.61 42.93
N ASP A 319 -0.61 -7.89 42.57
CA ASP A 319 -0.97 -8.93 43.52
C ASP A 319 0.33 -9.47 44.13
N GLU A 320 0.59 -9.11 45.38
CA GLU A 320 1.56 -9.78 46.24
C GLU A 320 1.01 -11.16 46.64
N PHE A 321 1.81 -12.20 46.41
CA PHE A 321 1.65 -13.51 47.02
C PHE A 321 2.67 -13.60 48.16
N GLU A 322 2.19 -13.64 49.41
CA GLU A 322 3.00 -14.05 50.57
C GLU A 322 3.12 -15.59 50.63
N PRO A 323 4.23 -16.11 51.20
CA PRO A 323 4.67 -17.52 51.06
C PRO A 323 3.82 -18.59 51.77
#